data_AF-A0A9D6THB3-F1
#
_entry.id   AF-A0A9D6THB3-F1
#
_cell.length_a   1.000
_cell.length_b   1.000
_cell.length_c   1.000
_cell.angle_alpha   90.00
_cell.angle_beta   90.00
_cell.angle_gamma   90.00
#
_symmetry.space_group_name_H-M   'P 1'
#
loop_
_entity.id
_entity.type
_entity.pdbx_description
1 polymer ?
#
loop_
_entity_poly.entity_id
_entity_poly.type
_entity_poly.pdbx_seq_one_letter_code
_entity_poly.pdbx_strand_id
1 'polypeptide(L)'
;MLGGSVKTSRMSATRFWNSIIQRGSNSPNPRSWKQAIQGRRSCGAPSCVEQAVWTECMLTRLEQSEPTTKWFRLWDKVLDARNLQAAFWSVWRNAGAPGVDGQSVRQFDAHAEAELARLREELHSRRYRRQPARRAWIPKPGTTERRPLGIPAVRDRTVEAAGRHVLEPVFERDFAEHSYGFRPGRGCREAVGRVEELLGEGRAWCVDVDLKSFVRYDLARSVDGAGAGRHVALRANPCPLPGQDRDDA
;
A
#
# COMPACT_ATOMS: atom_id res chain seq x y z
N MET A 1 -47.47 -47.05 -8.01
CA MET A 1 -47.03 -46.09 -6.98
C MET A 1 -45.53 -46.23 -6.81
N LEU A 2 -44.74 -45.36 -7.43
CA LEU A 2 -43.28 -45.37 -7.32
C LEU A 2 -42.82 -43.94 -7.04
N GLY A 3 -42.16 -43.76 -5.90
CA GLY A 3 -41.66 -42.49 -5.41
C GLY A 3 -40.46 -41.99 -6.22
N GLY A 4 -40.43 -40.68 -6.47
CA GLY A 4 -39.28 -39.96 -7.03
C GLY A 4 -38.85 -38.85 -6.08
N SER A 5 -37.70 -39.04 -5.45
CA SER A 5 -37.03 -38.06 -4.60
C SER A 5 -36.49 -36.91 -5.44
N VAL A 6 -36.95 -35.68 -5.18
CA VAL A 6 -36.37 -34.45 -5.76
C VAL A 6 -35.08 -34.12 -5.00
N LYS A 7 -33.93 -34.41 -5.61
CA LYS A 7 -32.62 -33.95 -5.12
C LYS A 7 -32.38 -32.53 -5.62
N THR A 8 -32.49 -31.54 -4.73
CA THR A 8 -31.91 -30.20 -4.94
C THR A 8 -30.38 -30.30 -4.88
N SER A 9 -29.72 -30.12 -6.04
CA SER A 9 -28.27 -30.10 -6.15
C SER A 9 -27.70 -28.81 -5.56
N ARG A 10 -27.04 -28.93 -4.40
CA ARG A 10 -26.18 -27.88 -3.83
C ARG A 10 -24.94 -27.76 -4.72
N MET A 11 -24.81 -26.67 -5.49
CA MET A 11 -23.55 -26.35 -6.14
C MET A 11 -22.52 -25.97 -5.07
N SER A 12 -21.40 -26.69 -5.03
CA SER A 12 -20.25 -26.38 -4.18
C SER A 12 -19.60 -25.07 -4.61
N ALA A 13 -19.21 -24.24 -3.63
CA ALA A 13 -18.51 -22.96 -3.79
C ALA A 13 -17.26 -23.05 -4.70
N THR A 14 -16.68 -24.24 -4.85
CA THR A 14 -15.53 -24.49 -5.72
C THR A 14 -15.85 -24.35 -7.22
N ARG A 15 -17.10 -24.63 -7.65
CA ARG A 15 -17.49 -24.50 -9.07
C ARG A 15 -17.82 -23.06 -9.47
N PHE A 16 -18.30 -22.23 -8.54
CA PHE A 16 -18.49 -20.81 -8.77
C PHE A 16 -17.14 -20.09 -8.93
N TRP A 17 -16.18 -20.43 -8.06
CA TRP A 17 -14.82 -19.86 -8.07
C TRP A 17 -14.03 -20.23 -9.34
N ASN A 18 -14.13 -21.47 -9.83
CA ASN A 18 -13.45 -21.86 -11.07
C ASN A 18 -14.04 -21.21 -12.33
N SER A 19 -15.32 -20.78 -12.32
CA SER A 19 -15.91 -20.08 -13.48
C SER A 19 -15.40 -18.63 -13.63
N ILE A 20 -14.88 -18.04 -12.55
CA ILE A 20 -14.31 -16.68 -12.53
C ILE A 20 -12.86 -16.69 -13.04
N ILE A 21 -12.14 -17.81 -12.90
CA ILE A 21 -10.72 -17.94 -13.29
C ILE A 21 -10.54 -18.03 -14.82
N GLN A 22 -11.53 -18.52 -15.58
CA GLN A 22 -11.37 -18.75 -17.02
C GLN A 22 -11.72 -17.56 -17.94
N ARG A 23 -12.04 -16.38 -17.40
CA ARG A 23 -12.26 -15.15 -18.21
C ARG A 23 -11.29 -14.03 -17.81
N GLY A 24 -10.01 -14.25 -18.07
CA GLY A 24 -8.98 -13.26 -17.80
C GLY A 24 -7.72 -13.45 -18.64
N SER A 25 -7.84 -13.93 -19.87
CA SER A 25 -6.76 -13.83 -20.86
C SER A 25 -6.96 -12.54 -21.66
N ASN A 26 -5.87 -11.78 -21.79
CA ASN A 26 -5.71 -10.47 -22.45
C ASN A 26 -6.30 -9.25 -21.72
N SER A 27 -5.50 -8.68 -20.80
CA SER A 27 -5.58 -7.25 -20.48
C SER A 27 -4.33 -6.55 -21.06
N PRO A 28 -4.48 -5.51 -21.90
CA PRO A 28 -3.36 -4.67 -22.29
C PRO A 28 -2.84 -3.92 -21.05
N ASN A 29 -1.52 -3.82 -20.94
CA ASN A 29 -0.80 -2.98 -19.98
C ASN A 29 -1.36 -1.53 -20.04
N PRO A 30 -1.99 -1.00 -18.98
CA PRO A 30 -2.55 0.34 -19.02
C PRO A 30 -1.41 1.37 -18.92
N ARG A 31 -0.97 1.87 -20.09
CA ARG A 31 -0.01 2.97 -20.27
C ARG A 31 -0.47 4.31 -19.69
N SER A 32 -1.58 4.35 -18.97
CA SER A 32 -2.18 5.58 -18.45
C SER A 32 -2.91 5.31 -17.14
N TRP A 33 -2.48 5.97 -16.06
CA TRP A 33 -3.17 5.96 -14.77
C TRP A 33 -4.63 6.46 -14.88
N LYS A 34 -5.00 7.15 -15.96
CA LYS A 34 -6.41 7.49 -16.29
C LYS A 34 -7.27 6.24 -16.44
N GLN A 35 -6.74 5.13 -16.97
CA GLN A 35 -7.50 3.88 -17.13
C GLN A 35 -7.72 3.15 -15.80
N ALA A 36 -6.83 3.31 -14.82
CA ALA A 36 -7.06 2.82 -13.45
C ALA A 36 -8.17 3.61 -12.72
N ILE A 37 -8.47 4.83 -13.18
CA ILE A 37 -9.47 5.73 -12.59
C ILE A 37 -10.80 5.74 -13.36
N GLN A 38 -10.80 5.57 -14.68
CA GLN A 38 -11.99 5.73 -15.53
C GLN A 38 -12.84 4.46 -15.68
N GLY A 39 -12.38 3.32 -15.19
CA GLY A 39 -13.10 2.04 -15.25
C GLY A 39 -14.07 1.80 -14.08
N ARG A 40 -15.04 2.68 -13.79
CA ARG A 40 -16.24 2.37 -12.98
C ARG A 40 -17.22 3.56 -12.94
N ARG A 41 -18.20 3.57 -13.86
CA ARG A 41 -19.47 4.28 -13.68
C ARG A 41 -20.50 3.30 -13.11
N SER A 42 -21.30 3.78 -12.17
CA SER A 42 -22.39 3.13 -11.41
C SER A 42 -22.03 2.51 -10.04
N CYS A 43 -22.69 3.08 -9.02
CA CYS A 43 -22.96 2.61 -7.65
C CYS A 43 -21.82 1.96 -6.81
N GLY A 44 -21.39 2.68 -5.75
CA GLY A 44 -20.97 2.05 -4.48
C GLY A 44 -19.47 1.97 -4.13
N ALA A 45 -18.66 3.02 -4.36
CA ALA A 45 -17.24 3.20 -3.96
C ALA A 45 -16.23 2.10 -4.43
N PRO A 46 -14.87 2.26 -4.38
CA PRO A 46 -13.92 3.40 -4.34
C PRO A 46 -12.94 3.43 -5.56
N SER A 47 -12.00 4.40 -5.70
CA SER A 47 -10.85 4.26 -6.62
C SER A 47 -9.57 4.95 -6.11
N CYS A 48 -8.45 4.23 -6.20
CA CYS A 48 -7.06 4.42 -5.74
C CYS A 48 -6.40 5.81 -5.64
N VAL A 49 -7.03 6.91 -6.04
CA VAL A 49 -6.64 8.27 -5.65
C VAL A 49 -7.89 8.88 -5.07
N GLU A 50 -7.86 9.30 -3.80
CA GLU A 50 -8.98 10.07 -3.29
C GLU A 50 -9.06 11.37 -4.11
N GLN A 51 -10.02 11.39 -5.05
CA GLN A 51 -10.35 12.51 -5.92
C GLN A 51 -10.66 13.79 -5.12
N ALA A 52 -10.72 13.70 -3.79
CA ALA A 52 -10.75 14.82 -2.87
C ALA A 52 -9.59 15.81 -3.05
N VAL A 53 -8.41 15.36 -3.48
CA VAL A 53 -7.18 16.19 -3.55
C VAL A 53 -6.84 16.67 -4.96
N TRP A 54 -6.88 15.75 -5.92
CA TRP A 54 -6.39 15.97 -7.28
C TRP A 54 -7.54 15.93 -8.27
N THR A 55 -7.83 17.07 -8.91
CA THR A 55 -8.81 17.14 -10.01
C THR A 55 -8.20 16.63 -11.31
N GLU A 56 -9.05 16.27 -12.28
CA GLU A 56 -8.61 15.78 -13.60
C GLU A 56 -7.70 16.81 -14.33
N CYS A 57 -7.99 18.10 -14.20
CA CYS A 57 -7.13 19.16 -14.74
C CYS A 57 -5.74 19.20 -14.06
N MET A 58 -5.70 19.02 -12.74
CA MET A 58 -4.43 19.01 -12.00
C MET A 58 -3.58 17.80 -12.38
N LEU A 59 -4.22 16.64 -12.56
CA LEU A 59 -3.52 15.43 -12.94
C LEU A 59 -3.06 15.46 -14.41
N THR A 60 -3.86 16.03 -15.30
CA THR A 60 -3.45 16.28 -16.69
C THR A 60 -2.25 17.22 -16.73
N ARG A 61 -2.23 18.25 -15.88
CA ARG A 61 -1.07 19.15 -15.74
C ARG A 61 0.15 18.42 -15.17
N LEU A 62 -0.04 17.49 -14.24
CA LEU A 62 1.03 16.66 -13.68
C LEU A 62 1.69 15.80 -14.77
N GLU A 63 0.90 15.18 -15.66
CA GLU A 63 1.41 14.42 -16.82
C GLU A 63 2.23 15.29 -17.79
N GLN A 64 1.76 16.50 -18.06
CA GLN A 64 2.38 17.42 -19.03
C GLN A 64 3.57 18.19 -18.47
N SER A 65 3.80 18.11 -17.16
CA SER A 65 4.84 18.88 -16.49
C SER A 65 6.20 18.20 -16.52
N GLU A 66 7.26 18.99 -16.63
CA GLU A 66 8.64 18.50 -16.58
C GLU A 66 8.94 17.81 -15.24
N PRO A 67 9.83 16.80 -15.20
CA PRO A 67 10.22 16.10 -13.97
C PRO A 67 10.72 17.04 -12.87
N THR A 68 11.33 18.17 -13.23
CA THR A 68 11.89 19.17 -12.30
C THR A 68 10.88 20.21 -11.79
N THR A 69 9.60 20.07 -12.14
CA THR A 69 8.55 21.01 -11.79
C THR A 69 8.40 21.14 -10.28
N LYS A 70 8.50 22.37 -9.76
CA LYS A 70 8.25 22.67 -8.35
C LYS A 70 6.76 22.85 -8.10
N TRP A 71 6.20 22.01 -7.24
CA TRP A 71 4.80 22.07 -6.81
C TRP A 71 4.65 22.98 -5.60
N PHE A 72 3.89 24.06 -5.75
CA PHE A 72 3.56 24.97 -4.66
C PHE A 72 2.21 24.60 -4.03
N ARG A 73 2.01 24.99 -2.77
CA ARG A 73 0.72 24.86 -2.04
C ARG A 73 0.22 23.42 -1.86
N LEU A 74 1.11 22.43 -1.85
CA LEU A 74 0.75 21.06 -1.49
C LEU A 74 0.24 20.97 -0.05
N TRP A 75 0.76 21.82 0.85
CA TRP A 75 0.32 21.87 2.25
C TRP A 75 -1.18 22.21 2.38
N ASP A 76 -1.67 23.17 1.61
CA ASP A 76 -3.09 23.56 1.62
C ASP A 76 -4.00 22.38 1.27
N LYS A 77 -3.51 21.46 0.44
CA LYS A 77 -4.23 20.24 0.04
C LYS A 77 -4.21 19.16 1.13
N VAL A 78 -3.13 19.09 1.92
CA VAL A 78 -3.09 18.24 3.11
C VAL A 78 -4.12 18.72 4.13
N LEU A 79 -4.28 20.05 4.28
CA LEU A 79 -5.24 20.67 5.21
C LEU A 79 -6.70 20.67 4.72
N ASP A 80 -6.97 20.33 3.46
CA ASP A 80 -8.34 20.33 2.93
C ASP A 80 -9.22 19.38 3.74
N ALA A 81 -10.36 19.88 4.22
CA ALA A 81 -11.25 19.12 5.11
C ALA A 81 -11.77 17.84 4.43
N ARG A 82 -12.01 17.88 3.12
CA ARG A 82 -12.45 16.70 2.36
C ARG A 82 -11.34 15.67 2.28
N ASN A 83 -10.08 16.11 2.13
CA ASN A 83 -8.93 15.21 2.15
C ASN A 83 -8.74 14.57 3.53
N LEU A 84 -8.79 15.35 4.61
CA LEU A 84 -8.67 14.82 5.97
C LEU A 84 -9.78 13.81 6.30
N GLN A 85 -11.01 14.10 5.88
CA GLN A 85 -12.13 13.18 6.04
C GLN A 85 -11.91 11.87 5.28
N ALA A 86 -11.46 11.98 4.04
CA ALA A 86 -11.28 10.83 3.18
C ALA A 86 -10.06 9.98 3.63
N ALA A 87 -8.98 10.65 4.08
CA ALA A 87 -7.86 10.03 4.79
C ALA A 87 -8.30 9.25 6.03
N PHE A 88 -9.20 9.81 6.85
CA PHE A 88 -9.76 9.11 7.99
C PHE A 88 -10.53 7.85 7.55
N TRP A 89 -11.37 7.94 6.51
CA TRP A 89 -12.08 6.77 5.98
C TRP A 89 -11.14 5.67 5.49
N SER A 90 -10.03 6.04 4.85
CA SER A 90 -9.00 5.09 4.46
C SER A 90 -8.37 4.39 5.67
N VAL A 91 -8.10 5.11 6.76
CA VAL A 91 -7.61 4.54 8.03
C VAL A 91 -8.65 3.65 8.71
N TRP A 92 -9.92 4.08 8.69
CA TRP A 92 -11.05 3.35 9.27
C TRP A 92 -11.22 1.99 8.60
N ARG A 93 -11.16 1.93 7.25
CA ARG A 93 -11.24 0.67 6.48
C ARG A 93 -10.11 -0.30 6.79
N ASN A 94 -8.92 0.20 7.09
CA ASN A 94 -7.78 -0.64 7.46
C ASN A 94 -7.94 -1.29 8.85
N ALA A 95 -8.85 -0.76 9.69
CA ALA A 95 -9.21 -1.31 11.01
C ALA A 95 -8.03 -1.66 11.93
N GLY A 96 -6.91 -0.92 11.80
CA GLY A 96 -5.69 -1.21 12.56
C GLY A 96 -5.82 -0.88 14.05
N ALA A 97 -5.09 -1.63 14.89
CA ALA A 97 -5.08 -1.52 16.34
C ALA A 97 -4.83 -0.08 16.86
N PRO A 98 -5.29 0.26 18.08
CA PRO A 98 -5.12 1.59 18.65
C PRO A 98 -3.64 1.93 18.90
N GLY A 99 -3.36 3.23 18.92
CA GLY A 99 -2.04 3.79 19.22
C GLY A 99 -1.73 3.80 20.72
N VAL A 100 -0.83 4.69 21.14
CA VAL A 100 -0.45 4.89 22.54
C VAL A 100 -1.58 5.53 23.36
N ASP A 101 -2.43 6.32 22.72
CA ASP A 101 -3.64 6.95 23.28
C ASP A 101 -4.77 5.95 23.57
N GLY A 102 -4.66 4.70 23.10
CA GLY A 102 -5.70 3.68 23.27
C GLY A 102 -6.98 3.92 22.45
N GLN A 103 -7.06 5.01 21.69
CA GLN A 103 -8.26 5.35 20.92
C GLN A 103 -8.38 4.45 19.69
N SER A 104 -9.48 3.70 19.61
CA SER A 104 -9.84 2.89 18.45
C SER A 104 -10.43 3.73 17.32
N VAL A 105 -10.42 3.18 16.10
CA VAL A 105 -11.03 3.85 14.94
C VAL A 105 -12.52 4.15 15.15
N ARG A 106 -13.25 3.30 15.90
CA ARG A 106 -14.66 3.52 16.23
C ARG A 106 -14.89 4.64 17.23
N GLN A 107 -14.01 4.77 18.21
CA GLN A 107 -14.07 5.88 19.18
C GLN A 107 -13.72 7.21 18.54
N PHE A 108 -12.76 7.21 17.60
CA PHE A 108 -12.47 8.38 16.78
C PHE A 108 -13.68 8.75 15.91
N ASP A 109 -14.30 7.76 15.26
CA ASP A 109 -15.48 7.94 14.40
C ASP A 109 -16.65 8.64 15.10
N ALA A 110 -16.91 8.27 16.36
CA ALA A 110 -17.97 8.86 17.18
C ALA A 110 -17.87 10.39 17.33
N HIS A 111 -16.67 10.95 17.19
CA HIS A 111 -16.40 12.39 17.26
C HIS A 111 -15.59 12.89 16.04
N ALA A 112 -15.68 12.20 14.90
CA ALA A 112 -14.79 12.42 13.77
C ALA A 112 -14.78 13.87 13.28
N GLU A 113 -15.95 14.50 13.16
CA GLU A 113 -16.04 15.88 12.66
C GLU A 113 -15.28 16.87 13.55
N ALA A 114 -15.48 16.78 14.88
CA ALA A 114 -14.80 17.64 15.83
C ALA A 114 -13.28 17.36 15.90
N GLU A 115 -12.89 16.08 15.90
CA GLU A 115 -11.49 15.68 15.91
C GLU A 115 -10.75 16.12 14.64
N LEU A 116 -11.37 15.98 13.46
CA LEU A 116 -10.79 16.41 12.19
C LEU A 116 -10.71 17.94 12.09
N ALA A 117 -11.72 18.67 12.58
CA ALA A 117 -11.68 20.13 12.63
C ALA A 117 -10.54 20.63 13.55
N ARG A 118 -10.41 20.02 14.73
CA ARG A 118 -9.30 20.29 15.66
C ARG A 118 -7.94 19.95 15.05
N LEU A 119 -7.83 18.78 14.42
CA LEU A 119 -6.61 18.33 13.75
C LEU A 119 -6.18 19.30 12.65
N ARG A 120 -7.13 19.76 11.83
CA ARG A 120 -6.90 20.77 10.79
C ARG A 120 -6.35 22.06 11.38
N GLU A 121 -6.96 22.56 12.44
CA GLU A 121 -6.53 23.79 13.12
C GLU A 121 -5.12 23.64 13.72
N GLU A 122 -4.83 22.51 14.35
CA GLU A 122 -3.51 22.23 14.91
C GLU A 122 -2.43 22.10 13.82
N LEU A 123 -2.77 21.52 12.66
CA LEU A 123 -1.87 21.46 11.50
C LEU A 123 -1.66 22.84 10.88
N HIS A 124 -2.73 23.64 10.72
CA HIS A 124 -2.66 24.99 10.17
C HIS A 124 -1.80 25.91 11.06
N SER A 125 -2.04 25.89 12.36
CA SER A 125 -1.28 26.66 13.36
C SER A 125 0.11 26.08 13.69
N ARG A 126 0.52 24.99 13.02
CA ARG A 126 1.80 24.27 13.26
C ARG A 126 2.01 23.79 14.70
N ARG A 127 0.92 23.60 15.45
CA ARG A 127 0.93 23.07 16.83
C ARG A 127 0.82 21.55 16.87
N TYR A 128 0.45 20.91 15.77
CA TYR A 128 0.38 19.46 15.67
C TYR A 128 1.72 18.80 16.06
N ARG A 129 1.66 17.88 17.03
CA ARG A 129 2.75 17.00 17.40
C ARG A 129 2.30 15.56 17.26
N ARG A 130 3.06 14.78 16.51
CA ARG A 130 2.84 13.34 16.35
C ARG A 130 3.09 12.63 17.68
N GLN A 131 2.24 11.69 18.03
CA GLN A 131 2.44 10.87 19.22
C GLN A 131 3.52 9.81 18.98
N PRO A 132 4.19 9.32 20.04
CA PRO A 132 5.06 8.17 19.92
C PRO A 132 4.26 6.95 19.45
N ALA A 133 4.81 6.18 18.51
CA ALA A 133 4.15 4.98 18.02
C ALA A 133 4.18 3.89 19.11
N ARG A 134 3.06 3.20 19.32
CA ARG A 134 2.96 2.08 20.27
C ARG A 134 3.73 0.88 19.74
N ARG A 135 4.63 0.32 20.56
CA ARG A 135 5.41 -0.87 20.18
C ARG A 135 4.56 -2.12 20.34
N ALA A 136 4.43 -2.89 19.27
CA ALA A 136 3.84 -4.23 19.30
C ALA A 136 4.86 -5.24 18.77
N TRP A 137 4.87 -6.44 19.32
CA TRP A 137 5.78 -7.51 18.90
C TRP A 137 4.99 -8.59 18.19
N ILE A 138 5.35 -8.86 16.93
CA ILE A 138 4.74 -9.91 16.13
C ILE A 138 5.76 -11.03 15.94
N PRO A 139 5.43 -12.29 16.27
CA PRO A 139 6.33 -13.40 16.03
C PRO A 139 6.57 -13.59 14.53
N LYS A 140 7.82 -13.84 14.14
CA LYS A 140 8.11 -14.26 12.76
C LYS A 140 7.68 -15.73 12.59
N PRO A 141 6.94 -16.09 11.53
CA PRO A 141 6.65 -17.48 11.24
C PRO A 141 7.94 -18.30 11.15
N GLY A 142 8.01 -19.43 11.85
CA GLY A 142 9.14 -20.37 11.77
C GLY A 142 10.43 -19.97 12.51
N THR A 143 10.45 -18.87 13.29
CA THR A 143 11.62 -18.48 14.09
C THR A 143 11.23 -17.97 15.47
N THR A 144 12.17 -17.95 16.41
CA THR A 144 11.97 -17.35 17.75
C THR A 144 12.03 -15.82 17.74
N GLU A 145 12.47 -15.23 16.63
CA GLU A 145 12.60 -13.79 16.48
C GLU A 145 11.24 -13.08 16.36
N ARG A 146 11.17 -11.86 16.91
CA ARG A 146 9.97 -11.01 16.84
C ARG A 146 10.25 -9.78 15.98
N ARG A 147 9.28 -9.40 15.14
CA ARG A 147 9.30 -8.14 14.40
C ARG A 147 8.72 -7.03 15.28
N PRO A 148 9.47 -5.96 15.55
CA PRO A 148 8.89 -4.79 16.19
C PRO A 148 8.00 -4.05 15.18
N LEU A 149 6.76 -3.78 15.58
CA LEU A 149 5.83 -2.90 14.85
C LEU A 149 5.63 -1.62 15.65
N GLY A 150 5.65 -0.47 14.97
CA GLY A 150 5.22 0.80 15.53
C GLY A 150 3.81 1.11 15.06
N ILE A 151 2.84 1.17 15.97
CA ILE A 151 1.43 1.45 15.68
C ILE A 151 1.16 2.91 16.05
N PRO A 152 0.97 3.81 15.09
CA PRO A 152 0.65 5.21 15.37
C PRO A 152 -0.81 5.38 15.84
N ALA A 153 -1.09 6.50 16.51
CA ALA A 153 -2.45 6.90 16.84
C ALA A 153 -3.34 7.02 15.59
N VAL A 154 -4.66 6.88 15.74
CA VAL A 154 -5.62 7.00 14.60
C VAL A 154 -5.52 8.39 13.96
N ARG A 155 -5.42 9.42 14.81
CA ARG A 155 -5.14 10.80 14.42
C ARG A 155 -3.89 10.91 13.54
N ASP A 156 -2.77 10.34 13.99
CA ASP A 156 -1.50 10.45 13.28
C ASP A 156 -1.55 9.71 11.93
N ARG A 157 -2.16 8.52 11.91
CA ARG A 157 -2.42 7.77 10.66
C ARG A 157 -3.27 8.54 9.68
N THR A 158 -4.21 9.34 10.17
CA THR A 158 -5.07 10.20 9.33
C THR A 158 -4.25 11.29 8.67
N VAL A 159 -3.34 11.96 9.40
CA VAL A 159 -2.42 12.96 8.82
C VAL A 159 -1.46 12.32 7.82
N GLU A 160 -0.90 11.15 8.16
CA GLU A 160 -0.01 10.38 7.28
C GLU A 160 -0.72 9.99 5.97
N ALA A 161 -1.97 9.52 6.05
CA ALA A 161 -2.79 9.21 4.89
C ALA A 161 -3.14 10.45 4.06
N ALA A 162 -3.48 11.57 4.69
CA ALA A 162 -3.75 12.83 3.98
C ALA A 162 -2.52 13.35 3.23
N GLY A 163 -1.32 13.20 3.82
CA GLY A 163 -0.05 13.47 3.15
C GLY A 163 0.20 12.53 1.98
N ARG A 164 -0.07 11.23 2.15
CA ARG A 164 0.04 10.23 1.07
C ARG A 164 -0.86 10.58 -0.11
N HIS A 165 -2.11 11.00 0.09
CA HIS A 165 -3.01 11.36 -1.02
C HIS A 165 -2.50 12.53 -1.87
N VAL A 166 -1.75 13.44 -1.26
CA VAL A 166 -1.16 14.58 -1.96
C VAL A 166 0.11 14.16 -2.70
N LEU A 167 0.98 13.37 -2.07
CA LEU A 167 2.31 13.04 -2.57
C LEU A 167 2.33 11.84 -3.55
N GLU A 168 1.45 10.86 -3.34
CA GLU A 168 1.46 9.60 -4.08
C GLU A 168 1.32 9.81 -5.60
N PRO A 169 0.41 10.65 -6.14
CA PRO A 169 0.33 10.88 -7.58
C PRO A 169 1.60 11.52 -8.17
N VAL A 170 2.27 12.39 -7.40
CA VAL A 170 3.50 13.07 -7.85
C VAL A 170 4.63 12.06 -8.00
N PHE A 171 4.81 11.17 -7.01
CA PHE A 171 5.86 10.15 -7.07
C PHE A 171 5.52 8.98 -7.98
N GLU A 172 4.24 8.62 -8.13
CA GLU A 172 3.81 7.52 -8.98
C GLU A 172 4.17 7.73 -10.45
N ARG A 173 4.22 8.99 -10.89
CA ARG A 173 4.71 9.36 -12.22
C ARG A 173 6.18 9.01 -12.43
N ASP A 174 7.00 9.17 -11.40
CA ASP A 174 8.46 9.09 -11.48
C ASP A 174 9.00 7.70 -11.03
N PHE A 175 8.14 6.83 -10.49
CA PHE A 175 8.56 5.49 -10.05
C PHE A 175 8.95 4.59 -11.22
N ALA A 176 10.03 3.82 -11.02
CA ALA A 176 10.48 2.82 -11.97
C ALA A 176 9.39 1.79 -12.31
N GLU A 177 9.36 1.36 -13.57
CA GLU A 177 8.38 0.39 -14.06
C GLU A 177 8.44 -0.95 -13.31
N HIS A 178 9.63 -1.38 -12.88
CA HIS A 178 9.82 -2.64 -12.16
C HIS A 178 9.80 -2.48 -10.63
N SER A 179 9.26 -1.37 -10.12
CA SER A 179 8.95 -1.19 -8.71
C SER A 179 7.52 -1.65 -8.43
N TYR A 180 7.32 -2.61 -7.52
CA TYR A 180 6.00 -3.18 -7.25
C TYR A 180 5.51 -2.99 -5.80
N GLY A 181 6.42 -2.67 -4.88
CA GLY A 181 6.09 -2.57 -3.45
C GLY A 181 5.30 -1.30 -3.12
N PHE A 182 4.23 -1.45 -2.34
CA PHE A 182 3.45 -0.34 -1.75
C PHE A 182 2.88 0.67 -2.77
N ARG A 183 2.60 0.23 -4.00
CA ARG A 183 2.04 1.07 -5.08
C ARG A 183 0.59 0.72 -5.37
N PRO A 184 -0.26 1.70 -5.73
CA PRO A 184 -1.65 1.44 -6.09
C PRO A 184 -1.72 0.62 -7.38
N GLY A 185 -2.52 -0.45 -7.35
CA GLY A 185 -2.74 -1.32 -8.52
C GLY A 185 -1.54 -2.21 -8.90
N ARG A 186 -0.47 -2.21 -8.10
CA ARG A 186 0.71 -3.06 -8.30
C ARG A 186 0.92 -3.98 -7.09
N GLY A 187 1.32 -5.22 -7.32
CA GLY A 187 1.53 -6.17 -6.21
C GLY A 187 2.54 -7.28 -6.47
N CYS A 188 2.69 -8.16 -5.47
CA CYS A 188 3.66 -9.27 -5.52
C CYS A 188 3.43 -10.21 -6.71
N ARG A 189 2.18 -10.37 -7.16
CA ARG A 189 1.86 -11.26 -8.28
C ARG A 189 2.47 -10.76 -9.60
N GLU A 190 2.42 -9.46 -9.87
CA GLU A 190 3.02 -8.88 -11.08
C GLU A 190 4.55 -8.93 -11.01
N ALA A 191 5.13 -8.73 -9.81
CA ALA A 191 6.56 -8.88 -9.61
C ALA A 191 7.03 -10.30 -9.95
N VAL A 192 6.31 -11.33 -9.48
CA VAL A 192 6.60 -12.73 -9.80
C VAL A 192 6.41 -13.02 -11.28
N GLY A 193 5.32 -12.54 -11.90
CA GLY A 193 5.10 -12.70 -13.34
C GLY A 193 6.23 -12.10 -14.18
N ARG A 194 6.75 -10.93 -13.80
CA ARG A 194 7.91 -10.34 -14.49
C ARG A 194 9.17 -11.19 -14.34
N VAL A 195 9.38 -11.82 -13.18
CA VAL A 195 10.51 -12.74 -13.00
C VAL A 195 10.36 -13.97 -13.90
N GLU A 196 9.15 -14.54 -14.01
CA GLU A 196 8.88 -15.67 -14.91
C GLU A 196 9.15 -15.33 -16.39
N GLU A 197 8.77 -14.14 -16.84
CA GLU A 197 9.10 -13.65 -18.19
C GLU A 197 10.62 -13.55 -18.41
N LEU A 198 11.35 -12.94 -17.46
CA LEU A 198 12.80 -12.80 -17.54
C LEU A 198 13.51 -14.16 -17.58
N LEU A 199 12.99 -15.16 -16.87
CA LEU A 199 13.47 -16.54 -16.93
C LEU A 199 13.21 -17.16 -18.31
N GLY A 200 12.01 -16.92 -18.89
CA GLY A 200 11.67 -17.33 -20.25
C GLY A 200 12.55 -16.69 -21.33
N GLU A 201 13.05 -15.47 -21.10
CA GLU A 201 14.05 -14.80 -21.95
C GLU A 201 15.47 -15.38 -21.81
N GLY A 202 15.69 -16.37 -20.94
CA GLY A 202 16.99 -17.03 -20.74
C GLY A 202 17.87 -16.41 -19.65
N ARG A 203 17.33 -15.51 -18.80
CA ARG A 203 18.09 -14.89 -17.70
C ARG A 203 18.12 -15.83 -16.49
N ALA A 204 19.04 -16.78 -16.50
CA ALA A 204 19.11 -17.86 -15.51
C ALA A 204 19.79 -17.52 -14.17
N TRP A 205 20.26 -16.28 -13.97
CA TRP A 205 20.99 -15.88 -12.76
C TRP A 205 20.27 -14.74 -12.05
N CYS A 206 20.09 -14.87 -10.73
CA CYS A 206 19.54 -13.81 -9.90
C CYS A 206 20.61 -13.26 -8.95
N VAL A 207 20.62 -11.93 -8.81
CA VAL A 207 21.42 -11.23 -7.80
C VAL A 207 20.45 -10.77 -6.73
N ASP A 208 20.50 -11.42 -5.56
CA ASP A 208 19.69 -11.05 -4.42
C ASP A 208 20.40 -9.98 -3.61
N VAL A 209 19.72 -8.85 -3.41
CA VAL A 209 20.23 -7.65 -2.73
C VAL A 209 19.22 -7.26 -1.66
N ASP A 210 19.57 -7.48 -0.40
CA ASP A 210 18.75 -7.08 0.74
C ASP A 210 19.37 -5.89 1.50
N LEU A 211 18.51 -4.93 1.87
CA LEU A 211 18.88 -3.77 2.66
C LEU A 211 18.49 -3.97 4.12
N LYS A 212 19.50 -4.15 4.98
CA LYS A 212 19.29 -4.29 6.42
C LYS A 212 18.67 -3.02 7.01
N SER A 213 17.51 -3.17 7.65
CA SER A 213 16.82 -2.11 8.43
C SER A 213 16.49 -0.85 7.62
N PHE A 214 15.78 -1.00 6.50
CA PHE A 214 15.36 0.10 5.64
C PHE A 214 14.71 1.27 6.40
N VAL A 215 13.83 0.97 7.37
CA VAL A 215 13.23 1.97 8.26
C VAL A 215 13.79 1.81 9.67
N ARG A 216 14.79 2.62 10.02
CA ARG A 216 15.26 2.75 11.41
C ARG A 216 14.60 3.98 12.05
N TYR A 217 13.63 3.75 12.93
CA TYR A 217 13.14 4.79 13.84
C TYR A 217 14.08 4.87 15.04
N ASP A 218 15.18 5.61 14.90
CA ASP A 218 16.01 5.96 16.04
C ASP A 218 15.44 7.23 16.68
N LEU A 219 14.57 7.05 17.68
CA LEU A 219 14.05 8.16 18.49
C LEU A 219 14.96 8.47 19.69
N ALA A 220 16.06 7.74 19.86
CA ALA A 220 17.10 8.09 20.81
C ALA A 220 18.21 8.85 20.08
N ARG A 221 18.24 10.18 20.22
CA ARG A 221 19.53 10.88 20.15
C ARG A 221 20.34 10.43 21.36
N SER A 222 21.00 9.28 21.27
CA SER A 222 22.18 9.02 22.08
C SER A 222 23.37 9.55 21.29
N VAL A 223 23.97 10.59 21.82
CA VAL A 223 25.40 10.88 21.64
C VAL A 223 26.14 9.58 21.87
N ASP A 224 26.56 8.91 20.79
CA ASP A 224 27.73 8.06 20.71
C ASP A 224 27.91 7.68 19.24
N GLY A 225 28.91 8.31 18.62
CA GLY A 225 29.28 8.08 17.23
C GLY A 225 29.84 6.68 17.05
N ALA A 226 28.98 5.72 16.76
CA ALA A 226 29.37 4.44 16.19
C ALA A 226 28.57 4.24 14.90
N GLY A 227 29.17 4.66 13.78
CA GLY A 227 28.63 4.42 12.44
C GLY A 227 28.56 2.92 12.17
N ALA A 228 27.40 2.32 12.46
CA ALA A 228 27.11 0.95 12.02
C ALA A 228 27.06 0.94 10.49
N GLY A 229 28.11 0.42 9.87
CA GLY A 229 28.21 0.24 8.42
C GLY A 229 26.96 -0.46 7.87
N ARG A 230 26.39 0.09 6.80
CA ARG A 230 25.28 -0.55 6.09
C ARG A 230 25.87 -1.70 5.28
N HIS A 231 25.86 -2.90 5.84
CA HIS A 231 26.24 -4.09 5.10
C HIS A 231 25.12 -4.43 4.11
N VAL A 232 25.45 -4.42 2.82
CA VAL A 232 24.62 -4.99 1.75
C VAL A 232 25.09 -6.42 1.57
N ALA A 233 24.20 -7.39 1.77
CA ALA A 233 24.49 -8.78 1.43
C ALA A 233 24.16 -8.97 -0.05
N LEU A 234 25.18 -9.31 -0.85
CA LEU A 234 25.01 -9.70 -2.24
C LEU A 234 25.17 -11.21 -2.33
N ARG A 235 24.18 -11.90 -2.89
CA ARG A 235 24.30 -13.32 -3.26
C ARG A 235 23.88 -13.48 -4.71
N ALA A 236 24.77 -14.01 -5.53
CA ALA A 236 24.42 -14.47 -6.87
C ALA A 236 24.05 -15.94 -6.78
N ASN A 237 22.82 -16.28 -7.14
CA ASN A 237 22.36 -17.66 -7.16
C ASN A 237 21.84 -18.01 -8.57
N PRO A 238 22.08 -19.24 -9.05
CA PRO A 238 21.36 -19.72 -10.23
C PRO A 238 19.87 -19.76 -9.90
N CYS A 239 19.05 -19.23 -10.80
CA CYS A 239 17.61 -19.28 -10.65
C CYS A 239 17.15 -20.70 -11.06
N PRO A 240 16.39 -21.42 -10.22
CA PRO A 240 15.92 -22.75 -10.58
C PRO A 240 15.02 -22.63 -11.81
N LEU A 241 15.41 -23.29 -12.90
CA LEU A 241 14.64 -23.31 -14.12
C LEU A 241 13.35 -24.10 -13.90
N PRO A 242 12.18 -23.63 -14.40
CA PRO A 242 10.96 -24.42 -14.35
C PRO A 242 11.16 -25.72 -15.14
N GLY A 243 11.12 -26.87 -14.45
CA GLY A 243 11.28 -28.20 -15.06
C GLY A 243 12.57 -28.96 -14.69
N GLN A 244 13.43 -28.43 -13.81
CA GLN A 244 14.45 -29.25 -13.14
C GLN A 244 13.86 -29.79 -11.83
N ASP A 245 13.25 -30.97 -11.92
CA ASP A 245 12.74 -31.70 -10.78
C ASP A 245 13.84 -31.96 -9.74
N ARG A 246 13.39 -31.91 -8.49
CA ARG A 246 14.12 -32.26 -7.29
C ARG A 246 14.19 -33.78 -7.19
N ASP A 247 14.96 -34.41 -8.05
CA ASP A 247 15.47 -35.74 -7.78
C ASP A 247 16.93 -35.55 -7.34
N ASP A 248 17.20 -35.92 -6.08
CA ASP A 248 18.50 -35.98 -5.38
C ASP A 248 18.60 -35.03 -4.17
N ALA A 249 17.97 -35.43 -3.06
CA ALA A 249 18.54 -35.48 -1.70
C ALA A 249 17.46 -35.88 -0.66
#